data_AF-A0A7V9EZG7-F1
#
_entry.id   AF-A0A7V9EZG7-F1
#
_cell.length_a   1.000
_cell.length_b   1.000
_cell.length_c   1.000
_cell.angle_alpha   90.00
_cell.angle_beta   90.00
_cell.angle_gamma   90.00
#
_symmetry.space_group_name_H-M   'P 1'
#
loop_
_entity.id
_entity.type
_entity.pdbx_description
1 polymer ?
#
loop_
_entity_poly.entity_id
_entity_poly.type
_entity_poly.pdbx_seq_one_letter_code
_entity_poly.pdbx_strand_id
1 'polypeptide(L)' 'MARVRTNIEIEQTYVEAIMDRFGARTKTEAVELALRHLAGQPMTREQALAMRGAHAFSQPPRDTPPRGAE' A
#
# COMPACT_ATOMS: atom_id res chain seq x y z
N MET A 1 -11.31 -0.70 -13.90
CA MET A 1 -11.33 -2.10 -13.42
C MET A 1 -12.68 -2.35 -12.77
N ALA A 2 -13.28 -3.53 -12.98
CA ALA A 2 -14.57 -3.87 -12.38
C ALA A 2 -14.41 -4.27 -10.90
N ARG A 3 -15.38 -3.92 -10.06
CA ARG A 3 -15.42 -4.34 -8.65
C ARG A 3 -15.91 -5.79 -8.58
N VAL A 4 -15.08 -6.68 -8.03
CA VAL A 4 -15.43 -8.09 -7.82
C VAL A 4 -15.88 -8.28 -6.36
N ARG A 5 -16.96 -9.02 -6.15
CA ARG A 5 -17.41 -9.40 -4.81
C ARG A 5 -16.68 -10.65 -4.37
N THR A 6 -15.99 -10.59 -3.24
CA THR A 6 -15.19 -11.68 -2.70
C THR A 6 -15.48 -11.83 -1.20
N ASN A 7 -15.66 -13.07 -0.73
CA ASN A 7 -15.76 -13.37 0.70
C ASN A 7 -14.37 -13.72 1.20
N ILE A 8 -13.84 -12.92 2.13
CA ILE A 8 -12.54 -13.11 2.78
C ILE A 8 -12.70 -12.91 4.29
N GLU A 9 -11.89 -13.61 5.08
CA GLU A 9 -11.77 -13.39 6.52
C GLU A 9 -10.72 -12.33 6.80
N ILE A 10 -11.04 -11.37 7.67
CA ILE A 10 -10.16 -10.26 8.04
C ILE A 10 -10.36 -9.94 9.52
N GLU A 11 -9.28 -9.53 10.19
CA GLU A 11 -9.34 -9.10 11.58
C GLU A 11 -10.15 -7.80 11.72
N GLN A 12 -11.19 -7.86 12.53
CA GLN A 12 -12.13 -6.75 12.73
C GLN A 12 -11.43 -5.50 13.29
N THR A 13 -10.46 -5.70 14.18
CA THR A 13 -9.70 -4.63 14.85
C THR A 13 -8.90 -3.78 13.87
N TYR A 14 -8.34 -4.38 12.80
CA TYR A 14 -7.62 -3.64 11.77
C TYR A 14 -8.57 -2.82 10.89
N VAL A 15 -9.75 -3.36 10.57
CA VAL A 15 -10.76 -2.65 9.79
C VAL A 15 -11.27 -1.44 10.57
N GLU A 16 -11.56 -1.61 11.87
CA GLU A 16 -11.98 -0.52 12.76
C GLU A 16 -10.91 0.56 12.87
N ALA A 17 -9.64 0.19 13.11
CA ALA A 17 -8.55 1.16 13.17
C ALA A 17 -8.41 1.99 11.89
N ILE A 18 -8.67 1.40 10.72
CA ILE A 18 -8.64 2.12 9.43
C ILE A 18 -9.88 3.01 9.29
N MET A 19 -11.06 2.51 9.65
CA MET A 19 -12.30 3.28 9.63
C MET A 19 -12.20 4.53 10.52
N ASP A 20 -11.70 4.38 11.74
CA ASP A 20 -11.52 5.48 12.69
C ASP A 20 -10.47 6.48 12.21
N ARG A 21 -9.34 5.98 11.70
CA ARG A 21 -8.21 6.83 11.28
C ARG A 21 -8.52 7.64 10.02
N PHE A 22 -9.26 7.08 9.08
CA PHE A 22 -9.48 7.67 7.76
C PHE A 22 -10.95 8.05 7.50
N GLY A 23 -11.83 7.89 8.47
CA GLY A 23 -13.25 8.26 8.38
C GLY A 23 -14.06 7.40 7.41
N ALA A 24 -13.63 6.16 7.13
CA ALA A 24 -14.36 5.26 6.24
C ALA A 24 -15.67 4.78 6.90
N ARG A 25 -16.77 4.83 6.16
CA ARG A 25 -18.12 4.53 6.66
C ARG A 25 -18.49 3.05 6.53
N THR A 26 -17.75 2.31 5.69
CA THR A 26 -18.01 0.90 5.44
C THR A 26 -16.73 0.08 5.44
N LYS A 27 -16.85 -1.21 5.80
CA LYS A 27 -15.71 -2.14 5.73
C LYS A 27 -15.12 -2.22 4.32
N THR A 28 -15.95 -2.14 3.27
CA THR A 28 -15.43 -2.14 1.90
C THR A 28 -14.65 -0.88 1.58
N GLU A 29 -15.10 0.28 2.03
CA GLU A 29 -14.36 1.55 1.84
C GLU A 29 -13.02 1.52 2.57
N ALA A 30 -12.98 1.00 3.80
CA ALA A 30 -11.74 0.82 4.55
C ALA A 30 -10.76 -0.12 3.83
N VAL A 31 -11.25 -1.26 3.32
CA VAL A 31 -10.44 -2.21 2.55
C VAL A 31 -9.98 -1.61 1.22
N GLU A 32 -10.86 -0.91 0.52
CA GLU A 32 -10.50 -0.23 -0.73
C GLU A 32 -9.44 0.84 -0.50
N LEU A 33 -9.54 1.62 0.59
CA LEU A 33 -8.55 2.61 0.97
C LEU A 33 -7.19 1.97 1.30
N ALA A 34 -7.19 0.90 2.08
CA ALA A 34 -5.98 0.15 2.40
C ALA A 34 -5.32 -0.42 1.14
N LEU A 35 -6.12 -1.01 0.24
CA LEU A 35 -5.64 -1.53 -1.04
C LEU A 35 -5.11 -0.40 -1.92
N ARG A 36 -5.78 0.76 -2.01
CA ARG A 36 -5.29 1.91 -2.77
C ARG A 36 -4.00 2.49 -2.19
N HIS A 37 -3.84 2.49 -0.88
CA HIS A 37 -2.63 2.97 -0.21
C HIS A 37 -1.45 2.01 -0.43
N LEU A 38 -1.68 0.69 -0.35
CA LEU A 38 -0.65 -0.32 -0.59
C LEU A 38 -0.36 -0.54 -2.08
N ALA A 39 -1.38 -0.40 -2.93
CA ALA A 39 -1.28 -0.57 -4.38
C ALA A 39 -0.98 0.74 -5.14
N GLY A 40 -0.97 1.90 -4.46
CA GLY A 40 -0.72 3.20 -5.08
C GLY A 40 0.49 3.92 -4.47
N GLN A 41 1.63 4.13 -5.15
CA GLN A 41 2.09 3.64 -6.45
C GLN A 41 3.62 3.42 -6.39
N PRO A 42 4.19 2.30 -6.88
CA PRO A 42 5.56 2.37 -7.38
C PRO A 42 5.57 3.36 -8.56
N MET A 43 6.55 4.26 -8.58
CA MET A 43 6.80 5.11 -9.75
C MET A 43 6.83 4.24 -11.01
N THR A 44 6.25 4.71 -12.12
CA THR A 44 6.51 4.04 -13.40
C THR A 44 8.02 4.06 -13.66
N ARG A 45 8.53 3.09 -14.41
CA ARG A 45 9.97 3.05 -14.75
C ARG A 45 10.48 4.38 -15.29
N GLU A 46 9.68 5.07 -16.10
CA GLU A 46 9.99 6.38 -16.66
C GLU A 46 10.02 7.48 -15.60
N GLN A 47 9.05 7.52 -14.70
CA GLN A 47 9.05 8.48 -13.59
C GLN A 47 10.24 8.23 -12.66
N ALA A 48 10.55 6.97 -12.32
CA ALA A 48 11.70 6.61 -11.51
C ALA A 48 13.03 7.00 -12.16
N LEU A 49 13.13 6.84 -13.49
CA LEU A 49 14.29 7.29 -14.27
C LEU A 49 14.39 8.81 -14.32
N ALA A 50 13.27 9.54 -14.42
CA ALA A 50 13.24 11.00 -14.37
C ALA A 50 13.67 11.57 -13.01
N MET A 51 13.53 10.79 -11.93
CA MET A 51 14.02 11.17 -10.60
C MET A 51 15.50 10.83 -10.36
N ARG A 52 16.23 10.29 -11.34
CA ARG A 52 17.67 10.03 -11.20
C ARG A 52 18.42 11.34 -10.96
N GLY A 53 19.05 11.46 -9.79
CA GLY A 53 19.77 12.69 -9.37
C GLY A 53 18.96 13.66 -8.52
N ALA A 54 17.71 13.32 -8.15
CA ALA A 54 16.88 14.16 -7.28
C ALA A 54 17.32 14.17 -5.80
N HIS A 55 18.28 13.32 -5.41
CA HIS A 55 18.75 13.16 -4.02
C HIS A 55 17.59 13.05 -2.98
N ALA A 56 16.48 12.42 -3.36
CA ALA A 56 15.27 12.33 -2.54
C ALA A 56 15.45 11.54 -1.24
N PHE A 57 16.53 10.76 -1.14
CA PHE A 57 16.93 10.05 0.06
C PHE A 57 18.31 10.52 0.49
N SER A 58 18.43 10.99 1.73
CA SER A 58 19.73 11.32 2.34
C SER A 58 20.56 10.07 2.63
N GLN A 59 19.89 8.95 2.92
CA GLN A 59 20.50 7.64 3.08
C GLN A 59 19.55 6.56 2.50
N PRO A 60 20.03 5.72 1.56
CA PRO A 60 19.20 4.62 1.04
C PRO A 60 18.93 3.59 2.16
N PRO A 61 17.72 2.99 2.21
CA PRO A 61 17.44 1.87 3.11
C PRO A 61 18.41 0.72 2.87
N ARG A 62 18.73 -0.07 3.90
CA ARG A 62 19.55 -1.27 3.75
C ARG A 62 18.81 -2.30 2.92
N ASP A 63 19.46 -2.80 1.87
CA ASP A 63 18.95 -3.95 1.12
C ASP A 63 18.76 -5.12 2.08
N THR A 64 17.51 -5.56 2.21
CA THR A 64 17.13 -6.69 3.07
C THR A 64 16.59 -7.78 2.16
N PRO A 65 17.16 -9.00 2.14
CA PRO A 65 16.66 -10.07 1.30
C PRO A 65 15.23 -10.47 1.71
N PRO A 66 14.44 -11.03 0.78
CA PRO A 66 13.15 -11.62 1.12
C PRO A 66 13.35 -12.68 2.21
N ARG A 67 12.43 -12.73 3.19
CA ARG A 67 12.47 -13.77 4.23
C ARG A 67 12.41 -15.15 3.54
N GLY A 68 13.49 -15.93 3.63
CA GLY A 68 13.59 -17.28 3.09
C GLY A 68 14.45 -17.47 1.83
N ALA A 69 15.18 -16.44 1.38
CA ALA A 69 16.27 -16.61 0.41
C ALA A 69 17.60 -16.78 1.17
N GLU A 70 17.99 -18.02 1.42
CA GLU A 70 19.35 -18.41 1.85
C GLU A 70 20.21 -18.75 0.64
#